data_AF-A0A5N8T8B9-F1
#
_entry.id   AF-A0A5N8T8B9-F1
#
_cell.length_a   1.000
_cell.length_b   1.000
_cell.length_c   1.000
_cell.angle_alpha   90.00
_cell.angle_beta   90.00
_cell.angle_gamma   90.00
#
_symmetry.space_group_name_H-M   'P 1'
#
loop_
_entity.id
_entity.type
_entity.pdbx_description
1 polymer ?
#
loop_
_entity_poly.entity_id
_entity_poly.type
_entity_poly.pdbx_seq_one_letter_code
_entity_poly.pdbx_strand_id
1 'polypeptide(L)'
;MANSVFDKHVEFCEKYLAEVHQTVVTLTREGPTKEALYHAGKLYTLRIEYTAWITPEIDEKLMPFEKAVRNIGAKSGLVGALSGAEGRDETRTKALEEMYDVFSNLMGIGEVKVKDEYSTVVEVKNRVREILQVNELVLIREYLINRASEATANKAKQRTAAQPR
;
A
#
# COMPACT_ATOMS: atom_id res chain seq x y z
N MET A 1 14.98 8.22 20.63
CA MET A 1 15.19 7.14 19.63
C MET A 1 13.88 6.49 19.22
N ALA A 2 13.05 5.99 20.14
CA ALA A 2 11.75 5.38 19.79
C ALA A 2 10.82 6.31 18.98
N ASN A 3 10.67 7.59 19.37
CA ASN A 3 9.83 8.55 18.62
C ASN A 3 10.24 8.65 17.15
N SER A 4 11.54 8.74 16.86
CA SER A 4 12.04 8.84 15.48
C SER A 4 11.73 7.59 14.65
N VAL A 5 11.69 6.40 15.26
CA VAL A 5 11.33 5.15 14.55
C VAL A 5 9.84 5.14 14.22
N PHE A 6 8.99 5.47 15.21
CA PHE A 6 7.54 5.58 14.99
C PHE A 6 7.19 6.65 13.96
N ASP A 7 7.79 7.83 14.06
CA ASP A 7 7.55 8.95 13.14
C ASP A 7 7.96 8.55 11.71
N LYS A 8 9.09 7.85 11.54
CA LYS A 8 9.55 7.39 10.22
C LYS A 8 8.68 6.28 9.65
N HIS A 9 8.19 5.35 10.48
CA HIS A 9 7.27 4.32 10.03
C HIS A 9 5.90 4.91 9.64
N VAL A 10 5.39 5.89 10.38
CA VAL A 10 4.18 6.64 10.01
C VAL A 10 4.38 7.37 8.68
N GLU A 11 5.50 8.10 8.55
CA GLU A 11 5.84 8.81 7.31
C GLU A 11 5.92 7.87 6.10
N PHE A 12 6.54 6.68 6.28
CA PHE A 12 6.55 5.63 5.27
C PHE A 12 5.14 5.17 4.91
N CYS A 13 4.31 4.84 5.90
CA CYS A 13 2.95 4.36 5.68
C CYS A 13 2.12 5.38 4.88
N GLU A 14 2.20 6.66 5.22
CA GLU A 14 1.48 7.74 4.53
C GLU A 14 1.90 7.84 3.06
N LYS A 15 3.21 7.92 2.80
CA LYS A 15 3.75 8.04 1.44
C LYS A 15 3.48 6.79 0.61
N TYR A 16 3.68 5.61 1.18
CA TYR A 16 3.48 4.34 0.49
C TYR A 16 2.00 4.13 0.15
N LEU A 17 1.08 4.39 1.09
CA LEU A 17 -0.36 4.27 0.82
C LEU A 17 -0.89 5.33 -0.15
N ALA A 18 -0.31 6.53 -0.15
CA ALA A 18 -0.63 7.53 -1.17
C ALA A 18 -0.25 7.03 -2.57
N GLU A 19 0.94 6.44 -2.73
CA GLU A 19 1.38 5.88 -4.01
C GLU A 19 0.56 4.65 -4.41
N VAL A 20 0.21 3.77 -3.47
CA VAL A 20 -0.72 2.65 -3.71
C VAL A 20 -2.06 3.17 -4.21
N HIS A 21 -2.60 4.22 -3.57
CA HIS A 21 -3.86 4.80 -4.02
C HIS A 21 -3.77 5.32 -5.46
N GLN A 22 -2.72 6.07 -5.80
CA GLN A 22 -2.50 6.54 -7.18
C GLN A 22 -2.37 5.36 -8.16
N THR A 23 -1.64 4.33 -7.78
CA THR A 23 -1.47 3.11 -8.60
C THR A 23 -2.82 2.47 -8.92
N VAL A 24 -3.68 2.29 -7.91
CA VAL A 24 -4.97 1.61 -8.08
C VAL A 24 -5.96 2.48 -8.87
N VAL A 25 -5.95 3.81 -8.67
CA VAL A 25 -6.75 4.74 -9.49
C VAL A 25 -6.33 4.67 -10.95
N THR A 26 -5.03 4.74 -11.24
CA THR A 26 -4.50 4.60 -12.61
C THR A 26 -4.95 3.28 -13.24
N LEU A 27 -4.76 2.17 -12.53
CA LEU A 27 -5.12 0.83 -13.00
C LEU A 27 -6.63 0.63 -13.17
N THR A 28 -7.47 1.29 -12.37
CA THR A 28 -8.93 1.20 -12.52
C THR A 28 -9.41 2.00 -13.72
N ARG A 29 -8.83 3.18 -13.93
CA ARG A 29 -9.20 4.06 -15.05
C ARG A 29 -8.72 3.54 -16.40
N GLU A 30 -7.49 3.03 -16.46
CA GLU A 30 -6.80 2.69 -17.70
C GLU A 30 -6.76 1.18 -17.97
N GLY A 31 -7.08 0.35 -16.98
CA GLY A 31 -6.77 -1.08 -17.01
C GLY A 31 -5.26 -1.33 -16.95
N PRO A 32 -4.79 -2.48 -17.46
CA PRO A 32 -3.36 -2.78 -17.56
C PRO A 32 -2.61 -1.80 -18.46
N THR A 33 -1.79 -0.93 -17.86
CA THR A 33 -1.11 0.17 -18.56
C THR A 33 0.40 0.18 -18.29
N LYS A 34 1.18 0.72 -19.23
CA LYS A 34 2.63 0.92 -19.09
C LYS A 34 2.98 1.83 -17.91
N GLU A 35 2.07 2.74 -17.52
CA GLU A 35 2.24 3.64 -16.38
C GLU A 35 2.37 2.90 -15.06
N ALA A 36 1.94 1.63 -14.99
CA ALA A 36 2.20 0.77 -13.84
C ALA A 36 3.72 0.61 -13.55
N LEU A 37 4.60 0.68 -14.55
CA LEU A 37 6.06 0.68 -14.31
C LEU A 37 6.52 1.90 -13.52
N TYR A 38 5.94 3.07 -13.79
CA TYR A 38 6.28 4.31 -13.09
C TYR A 38 5.86 4.20 -11.61
N HIS A 39 4.65 3.73 -11.35
CA HIS A 39 4.16 3.45 -10.01
C HIS A 39 5.01 2.42 -9.26
N ALA A 40 5.36 1.29 -9.92
CA ALA A 40 6.25 0.29 -9.33
C ALA A 40 7.63 0.87 -8.95
N GLY A 41 8.18 1.76 -9.79
CA GLY A 41 9.45 2.44 -9.49
C GLY A 41 9.36 3.34 -8.26
N LYS A 42 8.25 4.08 -8.08
CA LYS A 42 8.04 4.91 -6.89
C LYS A 42 7.88 4.09 -5.62
N LEU A 43 7.09 3.03 -5.65
CA LEU A 43 6.91 2.13 -4.50
C LEU A 43 8.25 1.53 -4.06
N TYR A 44 9.04 1.04 -5.02
CA TYR A 44 10.39 0.54 -4.77
C TYR A 44 11.31 1.60 -4.17
N THR A 45 11.28 2.83 -4.69
CA THR A 45 12.09 3.96 -4.19
C THR A 45 11.74 4.27 -2.74
N LEU A 46 10.44 4.37 -2.42
CA LEU A 46 9.96 4.55 -1.05
C LEU A 46 10.44 3.41 -0.14
N ARG A 47 10.35 2.16 -0.59
CA ARG A 47 10.80 1.02 0.23
C ARG A 47 12.29 1.09 0.56
N ILE A 48 13.12 1.50 -0.41
CA ILE A 48 14.56 1.71 -0.19
C ILE A 48 14.84 2.87 0.76
N GLU A 49 14.22 4.02 0.53
CA GLU A 49 14.40 5.22 1.35
C GLU A 49 14.10 4.96 2.83
N TYR A 50 13.14 4.07 3.10
CA TYR A 50 12.69 3.74 4.44
C TYR A 50 13.18 2.37 4.95
N THR A 51 14.08 1.69 4.23
CA THR A 51 14.54 0.33 4.60
C THR A 51 15.09 0.25 6.03
N ALA A 52 15.77 1.30 6.52
CA ALA A 52 16.28 1.34 7.89
C ALA A 52 15.19 1.46 8.98
N TRP A 53 13.95 1.80 8.59
CA TRP A 53 12.84 2.13 9.49
C TRP A 53 11.69 1.14 9.42
N ILE A 54 11.71 0.20 8.48
CA ILE A 54 10.73 -0.86 8.32
C ILE A 54 11.34 -2.20 8.74
N THR A 55 10.49 -3.14 9.17
CA THR A 55 10.97 -4.48 9.51
C THR A 55 11.25 -5.29 8.24
N PRO A 56 12.15 -6.29 8.29
CA PRO A 56 12.33 -7.24 7.19
C PRO A 56 11.02 -7.91 6.77
N GLU A 57 10.12 -8.17 7.72
CA GLU A 57 8.80 -8.74 7.44
C GLU A 57 7.92 -7.82 6.59
N ILE A 58 7.90 -6.51 6.88
CA ILE A 58 7.17 -5.52 6.06
C ILE A 58 7.79 -5.47 4.65
N ASP A 59 9.12 -5.36 4.56
CA ASP A 59 9.84 -5.31 3.29
C ASP A 59 9.52 -6.53 2.40
N GLU A 60 9.58 -7.73 2.99
CA GLU A 60 9.28 -8.99 2.30
C GLU A 60 7.83 -9.08 1.83
N LYS A 61 6.88 -8.66 2.66
CA LYS A 61 5.45 -8.73 2.34
C LYS A 61 5.00 -7.69 1.31
N LEU A 62 5.72 -6.58 1.15
CA LEU A 62 5.43 -5.57 0.11
C LEU A 62 5.91 -5.99 -1.28
N MET A 63 6.97 -6.82 -1.36
CA MET A 63 7.56 -7.24 -2.64
C MET A 63 6.56 -7.88 -3.62
N PRO A 64 5.66 -8.81 -3.23
CA PRO A 64 4.68 -9.38 -4.15
C PRO A 64 3.78 -8.34 -4.81
N PHE A 65 3.35 -7.33 -4.05
CA PHE A 65 2.52 -6.24 -4.57
C PHE A 65 3.29 -5.42 -5.63
N GLU A 66 4.50 -4.98 -5.31
CA GLU A 66 5.33 -4.22 -6.26
C GLU A 66 5.68 -5.02 -7.51
N LYS A 67 6.00 -6.31 -7.35
CA LYS A 67 6.27 -7.22 -8.48
C LYS A 67 5.06 -7.35 -9.39
N ALA A 68 3.86 -7.45 -8.84
CA ALA A 68 2.63 -7.50 -9.63
C ALA A 68 2.43 -6.21 -10.43
N VAL A 69 2.55 -5.05 -9.80
CA VAL A 69 2.45 -3.74 -10.48
C VAL A 69 3.51 -3.60 -11.58
N ARG A 70 4.76 -4.00 -11.30
CA ARG A 70 5.85 -3.98 -12.29
C ARG A 70 5.57 -4.91 -13.46
N ASN A 71 5.07 -6.12 -13.20
CA ASN A 71 4.74 -7.11 -14.22
C ASN A 71 3.63 -6.62 -15.16
N ILE A 72 2.60 -5.95 -14.62
CA ILE A 72 1.54 -5.34 -15.43
C ILE A 72 2.14 -4.36 -16.44
N GLY A 73 2.94 -3.40 -15.96
CA GLY A 73 3.49 -2.37 -16.84
C GLY A 73 4.53 -2.91 -17.83
N ALA A 74 5.36 -3.87 -17.42
CA ALA A 74 6.32 -4.52 -18.31
C ALA A 74 5.62 -5.28 -19.44
N LYS A 75 4.57 -6.04 -19.13
CA LYS A 75 3.78 -6.77 -20.13
C LYS A 75 2.96 -5.83 -21.02
N SER A 76 2.42 -4.74 -20.47
CA SER A 76 1.73 -3.72 -21.26
C SER A 76 2.67 -3.11 -22.31
N GLY A 77 3.90 -2.78 -21.90
CA GLY A 77 4.95 -2.34 -22.83
C GLY A 77 5.30 -3.39 -23.89
N LEU A 78 5.42 -4.67 -23.50
CA LEU A 78 5.69 -5.77 -24.42
C LEU A 78 4.55 -5.95 -25.45
N VAL A 79 3.30 -5.97 -25.02
CA VAL A 79 2.12 -6.08 -25.90
C VAL A 79 2.09 -4.91 -26.90
N GLY A 80 2.39 -3.70 -26.45
CA GLY A 80 2.55 -2.53 -27.31
C GLY A 80 3.65 -2.72 -28.36
N ALA A 81 4.84 -3.18 -27.94
CA ALA A 81 5.98 -3.38 -28.83
C ALA A 81 5.79 -4.53 -29.84
N LEU A 82 4.96 -5.52 -29.53
CA LEU A 82 4.65 -6.64 -30.41
C LEU A 82 3.46 -6.36 -31.35
N SER A 83 2.77 -5.23 -31.20
CA SER A 83 1.62 -4.91 -32.04
C SER A 83 2.05 -4.57 -33.46
N GLY A 84 1.54 -5.32 -34.44
CA GLY A 84 1.88 -5.16 -35.86
C GLY A 84 3.16 -5.89 -36.32
N ALA A 85 3.79 -6.70 -35.47
CA ALA A 85 4.94 -7.52 -35.85
C ALA A 85 4.49 -8.89 -36.39
N GLU A 86 4.80 -9.18 -37.66
CA GLU A 86 4.49 -10.47 -38.29
C GLU A 86 5.12 -11.65 -37.51
N GLY A 87 4.32 -12.71 -37.30
CA GLY A 87 4.77 -13.95 -36.67
C GLY A 87 4.97 -13.89 -35.14
N ARG A 88 4.53 -12.82 -34.46
CA ARG A 88 4.64 -12.70 -32.99
C ARG A 88 3.31 -12.72 -32.23
N ASP A 89 2.23 -13.09 -32.90
CA ASP A 89 0.86 -13.05 -32.35
C ASP A 89 0.67 -13.96 -31.13
N GLU A 90 1.30 -15.14 -31.11
CA GLU A 90 1.24 -16.05 -29.96
C GLU A 90 1.92 -15.46 -28.72
N THR A 91 3.10 -14.85 -28.90
CA THR A 91 3.84 -14.21 -27.79
C THR A 91 3.08 -13.01 -27.26
N ARG A 92 2.46 -12.22 -28.14
CA ARG A 92 1.63 -11.07 -27.77
C ARG A 92 0.39 -11.53 -26.99
N THR A 93 -0.29 -12.58 -27.47
CA THR A 93 -1.48 -13.14 -26.82
C THR A 93 -1.14 -13.65 -25.42
N LYS A 94 -0.08 -14.43 -25.28
CA LYS A 94 0.39 -14.92 -23.96
C LYS A 94 0.75 -13.77 -23.01
N ALA A 95 1.44 -12.74 -23.50
CA ALA A 95 1.76 -11.57 -22.68
C ALA A 95 0.51 -10.81 -22.22
N LEU A 96 -0.53 -10.75 -23.07
CA LEU A 96 -1.80 -10.12 -22.76
C LEU A 96 -2.57 -10.92 -21.70
N GLU A 97 -2.71 -12.24 -21.86
CA GLU A 97 -3.36 -13.13 -20.88
C GLU A 97 -2.70 -13.01 -19.51
N GLU A 98 -1.38 -13.22 -19.43
CA GLU A 98 -0.63 -13.13 -18.17
C GLU A 98 -0.73 -11.74 -17.53
N MET A 99 -0.85 -10.68 -18.33
CA MET A 99 -1.02 -9.32 -17.83
C MET A 99 -2.40 -9.12 -17.18
N TYR A 100 -3.46 -9.59 -17.82
CA TYR A 100 -4.82 -9.48 -17.30
C TYR A 100 -5.04 -10.39 -16.09
N ASP A 101 -4.38 -11.54 -16.02
CA ASP A 101 -4.40 -12.41 -14.84
C ASP A 101 -3.77 -11.71 -13.63
N VAL A 102 -2.57 -11.14 -13.81
CA VAL A 102 -1.88 -10.40 -12.73
C VAL A 102 -2.70 -9.19 -12.31
N PHE A 103 -3.26 -8.45 -13.27
CA PHE A 103 -4.14 -7.30 -12.99
C PHE A 103 -5.38 -7.71 -12.21
N SER A 104 -6.10 -8.75 -12.64
CA SER A 104 -7.34 -9.19 -11.99
C SER A 104 -7.09 -9.67 -10.56
N ASN A 105 -5.99 -10.40 -10.34
CA ASN A 105 -5.56 -10.84 -9.01
C ASN A 105 -5.15 -9.66 -8.11
N LEU A 106 -4.37 -8.71 -8.66
CA LEU A 106 -3.97 -7.51 -7.93
C LEU A 106 -5.19 -6.69 -7.50
N MET A 107 -6.14 -6.49 -8.41
CA MET A 107 -7.32 -5.67 -8.19
C MET A 107 -8.45 -6.40 -7.47
N GLY A 108 -8.36 -7.73 -7.26
CA GLY A 108 -9.40 -8.51 -6.62
C GLY A 108 -10.69 -8.61 -7.45
N ILE A 109 -10.58 -8.54 -8.78
CA ILE A 109 -11.71 -8.49 -9.73
C ILE A 109 -12.28 -9.90 -10.02
N GLY A 110 -11.56 -10.97 -9.66
CA GLY A 110 -11.96 -12.36 -9.95
C GLY A 110 -13.13 -12.93 -9.13
N GLU A 111 -13.58 -12.26 -8.07
CA GLU A 111 -14.66 -12.75 -7.20
C GLU A 111 -16.01 -12.06 -7.49
N VAL A 112 -16.72 -12.52 -8.54
CA VAL A 112 -18.19 -12.53 -8.82
C VAL A 112 -19.07 -11.29 -8.51
N LYS A 113 -18.56 -10.22 -7.90
CA LYS A 113 -19.28 -8.96 -7.70
C LYS A 113 -18.71 -7.92 -8.64
N VAL A 114 -19.59 -7.23 -9.36
CA VAL A 114 -19.27 -5.94 -9.98
C VAL A 114 -18.83 -5.03 -8.84
N LYS A 115 -17.51 -4.90 -8.64
CA LYS A 115 -16.91 -3.95 -7.70
C LYS A 115 -16.80 -2.62 -8.45
N ASP A 116 -17.39 -1.57 -7.89
CA ASP A 116 -17.13 -0.22 -8.36
C ASP A 116 -15.68 0.19 -8.04
N GLU A 117 -15.20 1.22 -8.73
CA GLU A 117 -13.82 1.73 -8.59
C GLU A 117 -13.44 2.02 -7.14
N TYR A 118 -14.35 2.63 -6.38
CA TYR A 118 -14.08 2.99 -4.99
C TYR A 118 -13.92 1.75 -4.12
N SER A 119 -14.78 0.75 -4.28
CA SER A 119 -14.69 -0.52 -3.55
C SER A 119 -13.36 -1.24 -3.81
N THR A 120 -12.90 -1.30 -5.06
CA THR A 120 -11.60 -1.90 -5.43
C THR A 120 -10.42 -1.15 -4.80
N VAL A 121 -10.45 0.18 -4.85
CA VAL A 121 -9.43 1.03 -4.20
C VAL A 121 -9.33 0.75 -2.70
N VAL A 122 -10.48 0.67 -2.01
CA VAL A 122 -10.51 0.41 -0.57
C VAL A 122 -9.93 -0.96 -0.23
N GLU A 123 -10.29 -2.00 -0.98
CA GLU A 123 -9.83 -3.37 -0.73
C GLU A 123 -8.32 -3.53 -0.94
N VAL A 124 -7.78 -3.02 -2.05
CA VAL A 124 -6.33 -3.06 -2.29
C VAL A 124 -5.58 -2.29 -1.18
N LYS A 125 -6.06 -1.09 -0.83
CA LYS A 125 -5.44 -0.30 0.25
C LYS A 125 -5.48 -1.02 1.59
N ASN A 126 -6.58 -1.70 1.92
CA ASN A 126 -6.70 -2.41 3.18
C ASN A 126 -5.71 -3.59 3.27
N ARG A 127 -5.55 -4.37 2.20
CA ARG A 127 -4.52 -5.42 2.13
C ARG A 127 -3.11 -4.86 2.35
N VAL A 128 -2.80 -3.70 1.78
CA VAL A 128 -1.50 -3.05 2.00
C VAL A 128 -1.39 -2.47 3.43
N ARG A 129 -2.46 -1.91 3.99
CA ARG A 129 -2.46 -1.41 5.38
C ARG A 129 -2.18 -2.50 6.41
N GLU A 130 -2.68 -3.71 6.16
CA GLU A 130 -2.38 -4.88 6.98
C GLU A 130 -0.89 -5.24 6.93
N ILE A 131 -0.29 -5.23 5.73
CA ILE A 131 1.17 -5.45 5.58
C ILE A 131 1.96 -4.39 6.35
N LEU A 132 1.56 -3.12 6.25
CA LEU A 132 2.21 -1.98 6.90
C LEU A 132 1.97 -1.90 8.41
N GLN A 133 1.18 -2.81 8.98
CA GLN A 133 0.82 -2.83 10.39
C GLN A 133 0.20 -1.50 10.88
N VAL A 134 -0.62 -0.86 10.02
CA VAL A 134 -1.24 0.43 10.35
C VAL A 134 -2.25 0.29 11.49
N ASN A 135 -2.92 -0.86 11.59
CA ASN A 135 -3.91 -1.09 12.64
C ASN A 135 -3.24 -1.16 14.02
N GLU A 136 -2.07 -1.77 14.09
CA GLU A 136 -1.23 -1.86 15.28
C GLU A 136 -0.78 -0.46 15.74
N LEU A 137 -0.45 0.43 14.81
CA LEU A 137 -0.15 1.84 15.13
C LEU A 137 -1.36 2.55 15.74
N VAL A 138 -2.57 2.30 15.22
CA VAL A 138 -3.80 2.87 15.78
C VAL A 138 -4.04 2.36 17.21
N LEU A 139 -3.87 1.06 17.45
CA LEU A 139 -4.03 0.46 18.77
C LEU A 139 -3.01 1.01 19.78
N ILE A 140 -1.75 1.16 19.37
CA ILE A 140 -0.71 1.78 20.21
C ILE A 140 -1.09 3.22 20.54
N ARG A 141 -1.56 3.99 19.56
CA ARG A 141 -2.02 5.37 19.76
C ARG A 141 -3.18 5.44 20.77
N GLU A 142 -4.19 4.58 20.63
CA GLU A 142 -5.32 4.52 21.55
C GLU A 142 -4.88 4.18 22.97
N TYR A 143 -4.00 3.18 23.13
CA TYR A 143 -3.42 2.83 24.43
C TYR A 143 -2.69 4.02 25.08
N LEU A 144 -1.87 4.74 24.31
CA LEU A 144 -1.12 5.90 24.81
C LEU A 144 -2.05 7.05 25.21
N ILE A 145 -3.12 7.31 24.44
CA ILE A 145 -4.14 8.34 24.75
C ILE A 145 -4.87 8.00 26.06
N ASN A 146 -5.28 6.74 26.23
CA ASN A 146 -5.98 6.31 27.44
C ASN A 146 -5.09 6.47 28.67
N ARG A 147 -3.84 6.01 28.58
CA ARG A 147 -2.87 6.14 29.68
C ARG A 147 -2.56 7.60 30.02
N ALA A 148 -2.45 8.47 29.03
CA ALA A 148 -2.25 9.90 29.24
C ALA A 148 -3.46 10.55 29.93
N SER A 149 -4.67 10.16 29.53
CA SER A 149 -5.94 10.65 30.09
C SER A 149 -6.12 10.22 31.56
N GLU A 150 -5.74 9.00 31.90
CA GLU A 150 -5.73 8.51 33.28
C GLU A 150 -4.72 9.28 34.14
N ALA A 151 -3.52 9.52 33.61
CA ALA A 151 -2.48 10.26 34.32
C ALA A 151 -2.88 11.73 34.59
N THR A 152 -3.54 12.39 33.64
CA THR A 152 -4.05 13.76 33.82
C THR A 152 -5.21 13.79 34.81
N ALA A 153 -6.14 12.83 34.74
CA ALA A 153 -7.24 12.70 35.71
C ALA A 153 -6.71 12.46 37.15
N ASN A 154 -5.69 11.61 37.31
CA ASN A 154 -5.07 11.34 38.61
C ASN A 154 -4.34 12.58 39.17
N LYS A 155 -3.60 13.31 38.33
CA LYS A 155 -2.98 14.59 38.72
C LYS A 155 -4.01 15.65 39.11
N ALA A 156 -5.16 15.71 38.43
CA ALA A 156 -6.24 16.62 38.79
C ALA A 156 -6.84 16.30 40.17
N LYS A 157 -7.08 15.02 40.46
CA LYS A 157 -7.56 14.56 41.78
C LYS A 157 -6.57 14.85 42.92
N GLN A 158 -5.27 14.71 42.67
CA GLN A 158 -4.24 15.05 43.65
C GLN A 158 -4.17 16.56 43.94
N ARG A 159 -4.43 17.41 42.94
CA ARG A 159 -4.48 18.87 43.10
C ARG A 159 -5.68 19.35 43.91
N THR A 160 -6.86 18.77 43.71
CA THR A 160 -8.05 19.09 44.53
C THR A 160 -7.94 18.59 45.96
N ALA A 161 -7.23 17.47 46.19
CA ALA A 161 -6.97 16.96 47.54
C ALA A 161 -5.92 17.78 48.33
N ALA A 162 -5.07 18.55 47.64
CA ALA A 162 -3.95 19.29 48.24
C ALA A 162 -4.24 20.78 48.52
N GLN A 163 -5.45 21.29 48.23
CA GLN A 163 -5.85 22.65 48.60
C GLN A 163 -6.40 22.67 50.04
N PRO A 164 -5.73 23.31 51.02
CA PRO A 164 -6.26 23.47 52.36
C PRO A 164 -7.45 24.44 52.36
N ARG A 165 -8.44 24.17 53.22
CA ARG A 165 -9.62 25.02 53.47
C ARG A 165 -9.25 26.35 54.08
#